data_AF-A0A9D1BZP3-F1
#
_entry.id   AF-A0A9D1BZP3-F1
#
_cell.length_a   1.000
_cell.length_b   1.000
_cell.length_c   1.000
_cell.angle_alpha   90.00
_cell.angle_beta   90.00
_cell.angle_gamma   90.00
#
_symmetry.space_group_name_H-M   'P 1'
#
loop_
_entity.id
_entity.type
_entity.pdbx_description
1 polymer ?
#
loop_
_entity_poly.entity_id
_entity_poly.type
_entity_poly.pdbx_seq_one_letter_code
_entity_poly.pdbx_strand_id
1 'polypeptide(L)' 'MANSAASTLAVETKKWQFWIDRGGTFTDIIALDPEQKLHTHKLLSENPEQYQDAAIAGIRYFLNINSDETI' A
#
# COMPACT_ATOMS: atom_id res chain seq x y z
N MET A 1 -46.86 -6.54 -0.84
CA MET A 1 -46.46 -6.59 -2.25
C MET A 1 -45.11 -5.93 -2.37
N ALA A 2 -44.16 -6.65 -2.95
CA ALA A 2 -42.74 -6.30 -2.98
C ALA A 2 -42.47 -5.01 -3.77
N ASN A 3 -41.45 -4.25 -3.35
CA ASN A 3 -40.36 -3.98 -4.29
C ASN A 3 -39.03 -3.87 -3.53
N SER A 4 -38.37 -5.03 -3.46
CA SER A 4 -36.93 -5.16 -3.28
C SER A 4 -36.27 -4.55 -4.51
N ALA A 5 -36.04 -3.23 -4.50
CA ALA A 5 -35.09 -2.63 -5.41
C ALA A 5 -33.71 -3.04 -4.91
N ALA A 6 -33.13 -4.04 -5.55
CA ALA A 6 -31.75 -4.46 -5.35
C ALA A 6 -30.87 -3.22 -5.35
N SER A 7 -30.34 -2.85 -4.18
CA SER A 7 -29.18 -1.99 -4.11
C SER A 7 -28.09 -2.80 -4.79
N THR A 8 -27.85 -2.53 -6.07
CA THR A 8 -26.66 -2.97 -6.79
C THR A 8 -25.52 -2.81 -5.80
N LEU A 9 -24.88 -3.91 -5.42
CA LEU A 9 -23.74 -3.91 -4.52
C LEU A 9 -22.66 -3.12 -5.23
N ALA A 10 -22.65 -1.80 -5.06
CA ALA A 10 -21.46 -1.01 -5.28
C ALA A 10 -20.47 -1.60 -4.29
N VAL A 11 -19.62 -2.50 -4.78
CA VAL A 11 -18.43 -2.90 -4.06
C VAL A 11 -17.70 -1.59 -3.85
N GLU A 12 -17.77 -1.04 -2.63
CA GLU A 12 -16.93 0.09 -2.27
C GLU A 12 -15.51 -0.36 -2.54
N THR A 13 -14.89 0.17 -3.60
CA THR A 13 -13.49 -0.11 -3.91
C THR A 13 -12.70 0.59 -2.83
N LYS A 14 -12.36 -0.15 -1.78
CA LYS A 14 -11.56 0.36 -0.68
C LYS A 14 -10.20 0.76 -1.24
N LYS A 15 -9.63 1.84 -0.72
CA LYS A 15 -8.32 2.31 -1.16
C LYS A 15 -7.23 1.52 -0.46
N TRP A 16 -6.04 1.54 -1.05
CA TRP A 16 -4.81 1.16 -0.34
C TRP A 16 -4.67 1.95 0.95
N GLN A 17 -4.24 1.28 2.01
CA GLN A 17 -3.88 1.88 3.28
C GLN A 17 -2.49 1.40 3.67
N PHE A 18 -1.67 2.31 4.21
CA PHE A 18 -0.30 2.02 4.59
C PHE A 18 -0.05 2.47 6.04
N TRP A 19 0.65 1.63 6.80
CA TRP A 19 1.25 1.98 8.08
C TRP A 19 2.76 1.77 7.97
N ILE A 20 3.52 2.76 8.41
CA ILE A 20 4.97 2.80 8.25
C ILE A 20 5.60 3.06 9.61
N ASP A 21 6.47 2.15 10.02
CA ASP A 21 7.29 2.27 11.22
C ASP A 21 8.76 2.43 10.80
N ARG A 22 9.29 3.63 11.01
CA ARG A 22 10.68 3.96 10.65
C ARG A 22 11.58 3.67 11.84
N GLY A 23 12.48 2.70 11.67
CA GLY A 23 13.52 2.37 12.65
C GLY A 23 14.91 2.82 12.21
N GLY A 24 15.92 2.53 13.05
CA GLY A 24 17.32 2.85 12.76
C GLY A 24 17.94 1.99 11.65
N THR A 25 17.74 0.66 11.71
CA THR A 25 18.28 -0.27 10.70
C THR A 25 17.27 -0.60 9.62
N PHE A 26 16.00 -0.75 9.99
CA PHE A 26 14.93 -1.15 9.09
C PHE A 26 13.72 -0.25 9.20
N THR A 27 13.00 -0.11 8.08
CA THR A 27 11.66 0.47 8.00
C THR A 27 10.69 -0.66 7.68
N ASP A 28 9.67 -0.81 8.51
CA ASP A 28 8.60 -1.78 8.36
C ASP A 28 7.37 -1.12 7.72
N ILE A 29 6.80 -1.77 6.71
CA ILE A 29 5.65 -1.27 5.96
C ILE A 29 4.58 -2.35 5.97
N ILE A 30 3.39 -1.97 6.43
CA ILE A 30 2.19 -2.79 6.39
C ILE A 30 1.24 -2.13 5.40
N ALA A 31 0.75 -2.91 4.43
CA ALA A 31 -0.19 -2.45 3.43
C ALA A 31 -1.48 -3.27 3.49
N LEU A 32 -2.64 -2.61 3.43
CA LEU A 32 -3.93 -3.24 3.20
C LEU A 32 -4.39 -2.87 1.79
N ASP A 33 -4.56 -3.87 0.94
CA ASP A 33 -5.01 -3.65 -0.43
C ASP A 33 -6.54 -3.41 -0.51
N PRO A 34 -7.05 -2.96 -1.68
CA PRO A 34 -8.49 -2.81 -1.92
C PRO A 34 -9.31 -4.08 -1.63
N GLU A 35 -8.72 -5.25 -1.85
CA GLU A 35 -9.29 -6.57 -1.59
C GLU A 35 -9.26 -6.98 -0.10
N GLN A 36 -8.80 -6.09 0.79
CA GLN A 36 -8.67 -6.31 2.24
C GLN A 36 -7.65 -7.39 2.63
N LYS A 37 -6.67 -7.64 1.77
CA LYS A 37 -5.52 -8.50 2.09
C LYS A 37 -4.37 -7.66 2.64
N LEU A 38 -3.79 -8.18 3.71
CA LEU A 38 -2.64 -7.59 4.38
C LEU A 38 -1.35 -8.05 3.71
N HIS A 39 -0.46 -7.09 3.47
CA HIS A 39 0.88 -7.31 2.94
C HIS A 39 1.91 -6.64 3.84
N THR A 40 3.13 -7.17 3.86
CA THR A 40 4.23 -6.63 4.65
C THR A 40 5.50 -6.53 3.82
N HIS A 41 6.28 -5.50 4.07
CA HIS A 41 7.59 -5.33 3.45
C HIS A 41 8.54 -4.66 4.44
N LYS A 42 9.77 -5.19 4.52
CA LYS A 42 10.83 -4.68 5.39
C LYS A 42 11.98 -4.25 4.51
N LEU A 43 12.39 -3.00 4.66
CA LEU A 43 13.48 -2.39 3.92
C LEU A 43 14.57 -1.94 4.89
N LEU A 44 15.81 -1.88 4.42
CA LEU A 44 16.85 -1.11 5.13
C LEU A 44 16.36 0.34 5.23
N SER A 45 16.53 0.97 6.38
CA SER A 45 16.14 2.37 6.55
C SER A 45 16.91 3.29 5.60
N GLU A 46 18.15 2.93 5.28
CA GLU A 46 19.01 3.62 4.32
C GLU A 46 19.59 2.62 3.32
N ASN A 47 19.35 2.88 2.03
CA ASN A 47 19.99 2.17 0.93
C ASN A 47 20.06 3.10 -0.31
N PRO A 48 20.95 4.11 -0.28
CA PRO A 48 20.96 5.19 -1.26
C PRO A 48 21.23 4.74 -2.70
N GLU A 49 21.79 3.55 -2.89
CA GLU A 49 21.98 2.94 -4.21
C GLU A 49 20.66 2.47 -4.86
N GLN A 50 19.63 2.21 -4.05
CA GLN A 50 18.34 1.69 -4.52
C GLN A 50 17.18 2.68 -4.33
N TYR A 51 17.18 3.45 -3.25
CA TYR A 51 16.11 4.39 -2.94
C TYR A 51 16.56 5.52 -2.00
N GLN A 52 15.95 6.69 -2.17
CA GLN A 52 16.17 7.85 -1.31
C GLN A 52 15.38 7.77 0.00
N ASP A 53 14.21 7.10 -0.02
CA ASP A 53 13.32 6.97 1.14
C ASP A 53 12.70 5.57 1.14
N ALA A 54 12.96 4.81 2.21
CA ALA A 54 12.47 3.44 2.36
C ALA A 54 10.93 3.36 2.37
N ALA A 55 10.24 4.36 2.93
CA ALA A 55 8.79 4.40 2.97
C ALA A 55 8.20 4.51 1.56
N ILE A 56 8.74 5.43 0.76
CA ILE A 56 8.32 5.63 -0.63
C ILE A 56 8.65 4.39 -1.48
N ALA A 57 9.84 3.82 -1.29
CA ALA A 57 10.25 2.62 -2.01
C ALA A 57 9.28 1.45 -1.77
N GLY A 58 8.88 1.21 -0.52
CA GLY A 58 7.91 0.14 -0.24
C GLY A 58 6.49 0.44 -0.70
N ILE A 59 6.04 1.70 -0.70
CA ILE A 59 4.75 2.05 -1.33
C ILE A 59 4.80 1.75 -2.83
N ARG A 60 5.87 2.17 -3.54
CA ARG A 60 6.05 1.86 -4.98
C ARG A 60 6.05 0.35 -5.24
N TYR A 61 6.71 -0.42 -4.38
CA TYR A 61 6.73 -1.88 -4.47
C TYR A 61 5.32 -2.47 -4.48
N PHE A 62 4.42 -2.03 -3.59
CA PHE A 62 3.05 -2.52 -3.52
C PHE A 62 2.15 -2.02 -4.66
N LEU A 63 2.38 -0.78 -5.12
CA LEU A 63 1.63 -0.20 -6.24
C LEU A 63 2.15 -0.67 -7.60
N ASN A 64 3.28 -1.38 -7.64
CA ASN A 64 3.99 -1.80 -8.85
C ASN A 64 4.30 -0.61 -9.80
N ILE A 65 4.79 0.48 -9.21
CA ILE A 65 5.14 1.74 -9.88
C ILE A 65 6.67 1.82 -10.02
N ASN A 66 7.17 2.14 -11.22
CA ASN A 66 8.62 2.30 -11.46
C ASN A 66 9.16 3.54 -10.72
N SER A 67 10.46 3.61 -10.44
CA SER A 67 11.06 4.66 -9.59
C SER A 67 10.98 6.10 -10.14
N ASP A 68 10.74 6.26 -11.44
CA ASP A 68 10.62 7.51 -12.17
C ASP A 68 9.18 8.03 -12.30
N GLU A 69 8.20 7.18 -12.01
CA GLU A 69 6.77 7.54 -12.09
C GLU A 69 6.32 8.35 -10.86
N THR A 70 5.28 9.15 -11.03
CA THR A 70 4.69 9.96 -9.93
C THR A 70 3.72 9.10 -9.12
N ILE A 71 3.75 9.27 -7.79
CA ILE A 71 2.78 8.66 -6.84
C ILE A 71 1.67 9.66 -6.55
#